data_AF-A0A1S0UDT1-F1
#
_entry.id   AF-A0A1S0UDT1-F1
#
_cell.length_a   1.000
_cell.length_b   1.000
_cell.length_c   1.000
_cell.angle_alpha   90.00
_cell.angle_beta   90.00
_cell.angle_gamma   90.00
#
_symmetry.space_group_name_H-M   'P 1'
#
loop_
_entity.id
_entity.type
_entity.pdbx_description
1 polymer ?
#
loop_
_entity_poly.entity_id
_entity_poly.type
_entity_poly.pdbx_seq_one_letter_code
_entity_poly.pdbx_strand_id
1 'polypeptide(L)'
;MSAPLYQLSVLISSFAKYSAVVSRMQCKWKGSCRTQRQILDTALGVIVWKELTEVDFFSGYIWDGLAMMITNLEELIHWLTTYPAGLKLNTHLNAILSQFFVYHIYLWQTYLSVASVYVGFGFISLSCFFGVSVFFAALSDLLRLLTKLRQLAVAEATTSLSGFKPRLLFPASTYMFIAVPLPAISIDRLVAILTDEKALATKPLAILDVRPEEQFVKGHIIGAEHYPRILLSREQYETESMKRVGAQGTLIVCGQVYGAGQVVSTFCDRGYNAVLLRGDLDSWRHKYPEGLLTRASGEPIKLELSKLAAQLSINRKPVFERSGFLQATTSSMNRSSVHEEMRQGSQTNKRRAWR
;
A
#
# COMPACT_ATOMS: atom_id res chain seq x y z
N MET A 1 -20.03 6.77 -39.46
CA MET A 1 -20.16 6.56 -38.00
C MET A 1 -18.81 6.08 -37.49
N SER A 2 -18.19 6.86 -36.61
CA SER A 2 -16.77 6.72 -36.23
C SER A 2 -16.51 5.43 -35.45
N ALA A 3 -15.44 4.71 -35.80
CA ALA A 3 -14.97 3.48 -35.15
C ALA A 3 -15.01 3.44 -33.60
N PRO A 4 -14.74 4.53 -32.85
CA PRO A 4 -14.90 4.56 -31.40
C PRO A 4 -16.34 4.32 -30.93
N LEU A 5 -17.36 4.80 -31.68
CA LEU A 5 -18.77 4.61 -31.30
C LEU A 5 -19.21 3.15 -31.45
N TYR A 6 -18.67 2.43 -32.44
CA TYR A 6 -18.93 1.00 -32.62
C TYR A 6 -18.31 0.18 -31.48
N GLN A 7 -17.05 0.45 -31.13
CA GLN A 7 -16.42 -0.22 -29.99
C GLN A 7 -17.13 0.09 -28.66
N LEU A 8 -17.57 1.34 -28.45
CA LEU A 8 -18.39 1.70 -27.29
C LEU A 8 -19.70 0.89 -27.28
N SER A 9 -20.39 0.78 -28.41
CA SER A 9 -21.65 0.03 -28.51
C SER A 9 -21.47 -1.47 -28.25
N VAL A 10 -20.35 -2.06 -28.66
CA VAL A 10 -20.00 -3.46 -28.40
C VAL A 10 -19.62 -3.68 -26.93
N LEU A 11 -18.90 -2.75 -26.31
CA LEU A 11 -18.60 -2.77 -24.88
C LEU A 11 -19.86 -2.61 -24.03
N ILE A 12 -20.72 -1.65 -24.38
CA ILE A 12 -22.02 -1.42 -23.72
C ILE A 12 -22.92 -2.63 -23.85
N SER A 13 -23.01 -3.24 -25.05
CA SER A 13 -23.83 -4.43 -25.26
C SER A 13 -23.25 -5.69 -24.60
N SER A 14 -21.93 -5.79 -24.46
CA SER A 14 -21.28 -6.85 -23.68
C SER A 14 -21.56 -6.69 -22.18
N PHE A 15 -21.41 -5.47 -21.65
CA PHE A 15 -21.71 -5.16 -20.24
C PHE A 15 -23.20 -5.33 -19.92
N ALA A 16 -24.07 -4.94 -20.85
CA ALA A 16 -25.52 -5.12 -20.78
C ALA A 16 -25.96 -6.59 -20.69
N LYS A 17 -25.21 -7.54 -21.28
CA LYS A 17 -25.52 -8.97 -21.17
C LYS A 17 -25.24 -9.55 -19.78
N TYR A 18 -24.35 -8.92 -19.00
CA TYR A 18 -23.98 -9.39 -17.66
C TYR A 18 -24.71 -8.66 -16.53
N SER A 19 -25.23 -7.46 -16.79
CA SER A 19 -25.95 -6.68 -15.79
C SER A 19 -27.39 -7.19 -15.60
N ALA A 20 -27.75 -7.45 -14.34
CA ALA A 20 -29.10 -7.81 -13.96
C ALA A 20 -30.10 -6.67 -14.27
N VAL A 21 -29.64 -5.41 -14.20
CA VAL A 21 -30.43 -4.21 -14.46
C VAL A 21 -30.94 -4.20 -15.90
N VAL A 22 -30.05 -4.43 -16.87
CA VAL A 22 -30.42 -4.38 -18.29
C VAL A 22 -31.33 -5.55 -18.69
N SER A 23 -31.06 -6.73 -18.15
CA SER A 23 -31.93 -7.90 -18.34
C SER A 23 -33.36 -7.64 -17.83
N ARG A 24 -33.50 -6.95 -16.68
CA ARG A 24 -34.80 -6.58 -16.11
C ARG A 24 -35.49 -5.47 -16.88
N MET A 25 -34.76 -4.46 -17.35
CA MET A 25 -35.31 -3.41 -18.22
C MET A 25 -35.84 -3.98 -19.55
N GLN A 26 -35.14 -4.94 -20.15
CA GLN A 26 -35.60 -5.63 -21.37
C GLN A 26 -36.84 -6.49 -21.12
N CYS A 27 -36.93 -7.14 -19.96
CA CYS A 27 -38.09 -7.95 -19.56
C CYS A 27 -39.34 -7.08 -19.32
N LYS A 28 -39.18 -5.88 -18.76
CA LYS A 28 -40.26 -4.87 -18.62
C LYS A 28 -40.87 -4.44 -19.95
N TRP A 29 -40.15 -4.62 -21.07
CA TRP A 29 -40.61 -4.18 -22.39
C TRP A 29 -41.47 -5.23 -23.14
N LYS A 30 -41.60 -6.46 -22.63
CA LYS A 30 -42.35 -7.55 -23.29
C LYS A 30 -43.64 -7.92 -22.51
N GLY A 31 -44.81 -7.83 -23.16
CA GLY A 31 -46.09 -8.40 -22.68
C GLY A 31 -47.32 -7.46 -22.72
N SER A 32 -48.54 -8.03 -22.64
CA SER A 32 -49.82 -7.28 -22.74
C SER A 32 -50.24 -6.54 -21.47
N CYS A 33 -49.93 -7.04 -20.26
CA CYS A 33 -50.26 -6.35 -18.98
C CYS A 33 -49.13 -5.44 -18.49
N ARG A 34 -48.48 -4.73 -19.43
CA ARG A 34 -47.23 -3.99 -19.23
C ARG A 34 -47.38 -2.78 -18.31
N THR A 35 -48.42 -1.99 -18.51
CA THR A 35 -48.61 -0.70 -17.84
C THR A 35 -48.96 -0.88 -16.36
N GLN A 36 -49.88 -1.79 -16.02
CA GLN A 36 -50.30 -2.02 -14.63
C GLN A 36 -49.14 -2.52 -13.74
N ARG A 37 -48.35 -3.48 -14.21
CA ARG A 37 -47.18 -3.99 -13.46
C ARG A 37 -46.09 -2.94 -13.33
N GLN A 38 -45.87 -2.14 -14.37
CA GLN A 38 -44.89 -1.06 -14.35
C GLN A 38 -45.28 0.04 -13.35
N ILE A 39 -46.56 0.43 -13.32
CA ILE A 39 -47.08 1.42 -12.37
C ILE A 39 -46.89 0.92 -10.92
N LEU A 40 -47.23 -0.34 -10.65
CA LEU A 40 -47.07 -0.94 -9.32
C LEU A 40 -45.60 -1.03 -8.91
N ASP A 41 -44.70 -1.47 -9.80
CA ASP A 41 -43.27 -1.58 -9.52
C ASP A 41 -42.60 -0.21 -9.33
N THR A 42 -43.01 0.81 -10.09
CA THR A 42 -42.57 2.20 -9.91
C THR A 42 -43.12 2.80 -8.61
N ALA A 43 -44.39 2.56 -8.26
CA ALA A 43 -44.97 3.04 -7.00
C ALA A 43 -44.24 2.44 -5.79
N LEU A 44 -43.95 1.13 -5.81
CA LEU A 44 -43.14 0.48 -4.78
C LEU A 44 -41.71 1.02 -4.74
N GLY A 45 -41.11 1.32 -5.90
CA GLY A 45 -39.80 1.94 -5.98
C GLY A 45 -39.75 3.34 -5.35
N VAL A 46 -40.78 4.16 -5.55
CA VAL A 46 -40.90 5.49 -4.95
C VAL A 46 -41.14 5.41 -3.43
N ILE A 47 -41.90 4.42 -2.95
CA ILE A 47 -42.05 4.16 -1.51
C ILE A 47 -40.69 3.83 -0.90
N VAL A 48 -39.94 2.89 -1.49
CA VAL A 48 -38.58 2.53 -1.03
C VAL A 48 -37.64 3.74 -1.06
N TRP A 49 -37.70 4.57 -2.11
CA TRP A 49 -36.94 5.81 -2.19
C TRP A 49 -37.26 6.76 -1.03
N LYS A 50 -38.54 6.92 -0.71
CA LYS A 50 -39.00 7.78 0.38
C LYS A 50 -38.46 7.28 1.73
N GLU A 51 -38.63 6.00 2.03
CA GLU A 51 -38.12 5.39 3.27
C GLU A 51 -36.59 5.53 3.38
N LEU A 52 -35.84 5.31 2.29
CA LEU A 52 -34.38 5.46 2.30
C LEU A 52 -33.93 6.93 2.48
N THR A 53 -34.73 7.88 2.01
CA THR A 53 -34.46 9.31 2.18
C THR A 53 -34.82 9.75 3.60
N GLU A 54 -35.89 9.22 4.20
CA GLU A 54 -36.26 9.51 5.60
C GLU A 54 -35.22 9.00 6.61
N VAL A 55 -34.52 7.89 6.29
CA VAL A 55 -33.42 7.35 7.12
C VAL A 55 -32.07 8.03 6.80
N ASP A 56 -32.04 9.04 5.93
CA ASP A 56 -30.83 9.74 5.49
C ASP A 56 -29.74 8.78 4.97
N PHE A 57 -30.14 7.64 4.38
CA PHE A 57 -29.22 6.58 3.94
C PHE A 57 -28.17 7.07 2.94
N PHE A 58 -28.53 8.04 2.10
CA PHE A 58 -27.67 8.65 1.09
C PHE A 58 -26.85 9.83 1.61
N SER A 59 -26.98 10.20 2.89
CA SER A 59 -26.25 11.32 3.47
C SER A 59 -24.75 11.00 3.55
N GLY A 60 -23.92 12.03 3.34
CA GLY A 60 -22.48 11.95 3.60
C GLY A 60 -22.18 11.56 5.05
N TYR A 61 -23.07 11.91 5.99
CA TYR A 61 -22.91 11.65 7.41
C TYR A 61 -22.74 10.16 7.76
N ILE A 62 -23.48 9.26 7.10
CA ILE A 62 -23.31 7.82 7.32
C ILE A 62 -21.93 7.36 6.85
N TRP A 63 -21.46 7.87 5.71
CA TRP A 63 -20.15 7.53 5.16
C TRP A 63 -19.00 8.10 6.00
N ASP A 64 -19.15 9.33 6.49
CA ASP A 64 -18.21 9.97 7.41
C ASP A 64 -18.16 9.23 8.75
N GLY A 65 -19.32 8.83 9.29
CA GLY A 65 -19.41 8.01 10.50
C GLY A 65 -18.79 6.63 10.35
N LEU A 66 -19.01 5.97 9.20
CA LEU A 66 -18.35 4.70 8.87
C LEU A 66 -16.84 4.87 8.74
N ALA A 67 -16.37 5.95 8.10
CA ALA A 67 -14.94 6.26 8.00
C ALA A 67 -14.32 6.49 9.39
N MET A 68 -15.00 7.25 10.26
CA MET A 68 -14.56 7.49 11.63
C MET A 68 -14.55 6.20 12.48
N MET A 69 -15.51 5.30 12.26
CA MET A 69 -15.52 3.99 12.91
C MET A 69 -14.32 3.15 12.48
N ILE A 70 -13.96 3.16 11.19
CA ILE A 70 -12.79 2.45 10.65
C ILE A 70 -11.50 2.97 11.27
N THR A 71 -11.33 4.29 11.35
CA THR A 71 -10.13 4.90 11.95
C THR A 71 -10.01 4.57 13.43
N ASN A 72 -11.12 4.63 14.17
CA ASN A 72 -11.15 4.26 15.59
C ASN A 72 -10.81 2.77 15.80
N LEU A 73 -11.29 1.90 14.91
CA LEU A 73 -10.99 0.47 14.95
C LEU A 73 -9.50 0.21 14.65
N GLU A 74 -8.92 0.91 13.68
CA GLU A 74 -7.49 0.84 13.35
C GLU A 74 -6.62 1.29 14.54
N GLU A 75 -6.96 2.43 15.16
CA GLU A 75 -6.29 2.94 16.36
C GLU A 75 -6.39 1.97 17.53
N LEU A 76 -7.55 1.36 17.75
CA LEU A 76 -7.77 0.37 18.81
C LEU A 76 -6.88 -0.85 18.62
N ILE A 77 -6.74 -1.36 17.39
CA ILE A 77 -5.90 -2.52 17.11
C ILE A 77 -4.42 -2.18 17.24
N HIS A 78 -4.00 -1.00 16.78
CA HIS A 78 -2.64 -0.51 16.97
C HIS A 78 -2.32 -0.35 18.47
N TRP A 79 -3.26 0.16 19.25
CA TRP A 79 -3.15 0.25 20.71
C TRP A 79 -3.04 -1.13 21.36
N LEU A 80 -3.89 -2.08 20.98
CA LEU A 80 -3.89 -3.46 21.51
C LEU A 80 -2.61 -4.23 21.16
N THR A 81 -1.93 -3.82 20.08
CA THR A 81 -0.60 -4.33 19.70
C THR A 81 0.52 -3.72 20.56
N THR A 82 0.37 -2.44 20.95
CA THR A 82 1.38 -1.66 21.69
C THR A 82 1.29 -1.88 23.20
N TYR A 83 0.09 -2.10 23.75
CA TYR A 83 -0.18 -2.32 25.16
C TYR A 83 -1.05 -3.58 25.34
N PRO A 84 -0.44 -4.78 25.46
CA PRO A 84 -1.19 -6.00 25.74
C PRO A 84 -1.77 -5.86 27.15
N ALA A 85 -3.06 -5.55 27.25
CA ALA A 85 -3.76 -5.19 28.48
C ALA A 85 -3.79 -6.33 29.53
N GLY A 86 -2.65 -6.66 30.13
CA GLY A 86 -2.50 -7.74 31.11
C GLY A 86 -2.77 -9.15 30.58
N LEU A 87 -3.25 -9.32 29.34
CA LEU A 87 -3.35 -10.63 28.70
C LEU A 87 -1.94 -11.14 28.42
N LYS A 88 -1.56 -12.22 29.12
CA LYS A 88 -0.34 -12.99 28.90
C LYS A 88 -0.42 -13.78 27.59
N LEU A 89 -0.64 -13.08 26.47
CA LEU A 89 -0.56 -13.65 25.13
C LEU A 89 0.87 -13.56 24.59
N ASN A 90 1.24 -14.56 23.81
CA ASN A 90 2.52 -14.61 23.10
C ASN A 90 2.64 -13.41 22.14
N THR A 91 3.73 -12.65 22.24
CA THR A 91 4.02 -11.47 21.41
C THR A 91 3.97 -11.79 19.91
N HIS A 92 4.35 -13.00 19.52
CA HIS A 92 4.27 -13.47 18.14
C HIS A 92 2.82 -13.69 17.66
N LEU A 93 1.93 -14.17 18.53
CA LEU A 93 0.52 -14.36 18.21
C LEU A 93 -0.20 -13.02 18.09
N ASN A 94 0.10 -12.07 18.99
CA ASN A 94 -0.49 -10.73 18.94
C ASN A 94 -0.10 -9.99 17.65
N ALA A 95 1.15 -10.14 17.20
CA ALA A 95 1.62 -9.56 15.94
C ALA A 95 0.88 -10.12 14.72
N ILE A 96 0.69 -11.45 14.64
CA ILE A 96 -0.05 -12.08 13.54
C ILE A 96 -1.52 -11.70 13.57
N LEU A 97 -2.14 -11.68 14.75
CA LEU A 97 -3.54 -11.34 14.93
C LEU A 97 -3.81 -9.88 14.55
N SER A 98 -2.93 -8.96 14.97
CA SER A 98 -2.97 -7.55 14.60
C SER A 98 -2.84 -7.36 13.09
N GLN A 99 -1.84 -8.01 12.45
CA GLN A 99 -1.68 -7.97 11.00
C GLN A 99 -2.92 -8.52 10.26
N PHE A 100 -3.51 -9.60 10.76
CA PHE A 100 -4.74 -10.18 10.21
C PHE A 100 -5.89 -9.16 10.27
N PHE A 101 -6.16 -8.57 11.43
CA PHE A 101 -7.28 -7.64 11.55
C PHE A 101 -7.04 -6.33 10.78
N VAL A 102 -5.85 -5.75 10.85
CA VAL A 102 -5.50 -4.54 10.09
C VAL A 102 -5.68 -4.76 8.59
N TYR A 103 -5.25 -5.91 8.08
CA TYR A 103 -5.49 -6.27 6.68
C TYR A 103 -6.99 -6.30 6.32
N HIS A 104 -7.82 -6.88 7.20
CA HIS A 104 -9.26 -6.88 7.00
C HIS A 104 -9.82 -5.45 7.01
N ILE A 105 -9.42 -4.61 7.96
CA ILE A 105 -9.87 -3.20 8.04
C ILE A 105 -9.59 -2.46 6.72
N TYR A 106 -8.39 -2.60 6.16
CA TYR A 106 -8.07 -1.99 4.87
C TYR A 106 -8.92 -2.53 3.70
N LEU A 107 -9.23 -3.83 3.69
CA LEU A 107 -10.16 -4.39 2.71
C LEU A 107 -11.57 -3.81 2.87
N TRP A 108 -12.06 -3.71 4.10
CA TRP A 108 -13.36 -3.11 4.39
C TRP A 108 -13.42 -1.65 3.95
N GLN A 109 -12.37 -0.87 4.21
CA GLN A 109 -12.27 0.51 3.73
C GLN A 109 -12.32 0.59 2.20
N THR A 110 -11.69 -0.35 1.49
CA THR A 110 -11.72 -0.43 0.03
C THR A 110 -13.10 -0.82 -0.51
N TYR A 111 -13.82 -1.72 0.17
CA TYR A 111 -15.20 -2.06 -0.22
C TYR A 111 -16.14 -0.88 0.01
N LEU A 112 -15.97 -0.17 1.13
CA LEU A 112 -16.79 0.99 1.45
C LEU A 112 -16.54 2.16 0.51
N SER A 113 -15.31 2.36 0.03
CA SER A 113 -15.04 3.42 -0.97
C SER A 113 -15.67 3.11 -2.34
N VAL A 114 -15.67 1.85 -2.78
CA VAL A 114 -16.38 1.45 -4.01
C VAL A 114 -17.89 1.53 -3.83
N ALA A 115 -18.40 1.11 -2.66
CA ALA A 115 -19.82 1.19 -2.35
C ALA A 115 -20.30 2.65 -2.24
N SER A 116 -19.52 3.54 -1.63
CA SER A 116 -19.88 4.95 -1.47
C SER A 116 -19.98 5.68 -2.81
N VAL A 117 -19.14 5.35 -3.79
CA VAL A 117 -19.27 5.87 -5.16
C VAL A 117 -20.61 5.42 -5.77
N TYR A 118 -20.94 4.13 -5.69
CA TYR A 118 -22.16 3.61 -6.32
C TYR A 118 -23.45 4.08 -5.64
N VAL A 119 -23.44 4.23 -4.31
CA VAL A 119 -24.57 4.73 -3.52
C VAL A 119 -24.65 6.26 -3.58
N GLY A 120 -23.52 6.96 -3.42
CA GLY A 120 -23.42 8.42 -3.26
C GLY A 120 -23.59 9.22 -4.55
N PHE A 121 -23.19 8.69 -5.72
CA PHE A 121 -23.55 9.31 -7.02
C PHE A 121 -25.03 9.13 -7.39
N GLY A 122 -25.83 8.51 -6.51
CA GLY A 122 -27.25 8.33 -6.71
C GLY A 122 -27.58 7.29 -7.78
N PHE A 123 -26.68 6.38 -8.16
CA PHE A 123 -27.02 5.31 -9.11
C PHE A 123 -28.13 4.41 -8.55
N ILE A 124 -28.01 4.05 -7.27
CA ILE A 124 -29.05 3.31 -6.54
C ILE A 124 -30.31 4.18 -6.36
N SER A 125 -30.15 5.47 -6.06
CA SER A 125 -31.26 6.43 -6.00
C SER A 125 -32.09 6.46 -7.30
N LEU A 126 -31.40 6.66 -8.43
CA LEU A 126 -31.98 6.73 -9.76
C LEU A 126 -32.69 5.42 -10.11
N SER A 127 -32.15 4.27 -9.68
CA SER A 127 -32.74 2.96 -9.91
C SER A 127 -34.13 2.78 -9.25
N CYS A 128 -34.37 3.44 -8.10
CA CYS A 128 -35.67 3.40 -7.41
C CYS A 128 -36.78 4.05 -8.25
N PHE A 129 -36.49 5.12 -9.00
CA PHE A 129 -37.47 5.78 -9.87
C PHE A 129 -37.92 4.90 -11.04
N PHE A 130 -37.07 3.97 -11.49
CA PHE A 130 -37.42 2.99 -12.53
C PHE A 130 -38.15 1.75 -11.98
N GLY A 131 -38.26 1.63 -10.66
CA GLY A 131 -39.05 0.64 -9.92
C GLY A 131 -38.23 -0.27 -9.01
N VAL A 132 -38.90 -0.89 -8.03
CA VAL A 132 -38.25 -1.71 -6.98
C VAL A 132 -37.49 -2.92 -7.56
N SER A 133 -37.97 -3.50 -8.66
CA SER A 133 -37.26 -4.57 -9.36
C SER A 133 -35.91 -4.14 -9.96
N VAL A 134 -35.81 -2.89 -10.42
CA VAL A 134 -34.58 -2.31 -10.96
C VAL A 134 -33.60 -1.96 -9.84
N PHE A 135 -34.14 -1.49 -8.70
CA PHE A 135 -33.36 -1.29 -7.48
C PHE A 135 -32.68 -2.58 -6.99
N PHE A 136 -33.42 -3.68 -6.84
CA PHE A 136 -32.80 -4.97 -6.44
C PHE A 136 -31.80 -5.50 -7.47
N ALA A 137 -32.02 -5.23 -8.75
CA ALA A 137 -31.06 -5.59 -9.79
C ALA A 137 -29.75 -4.78 -9.68
N ALA A 138 -29.85 -3.47 -9.41
CA ALA A 138 -28.68 -2.62 -9.17
C ALA A 138 -27.94 -3.03 -7.89
N LEU A 139 -28.67 -3.36 -6.82
CA LEU A 139 -28.09 -3.88 -5.58
C LEU A 139 -27.38 -5.22 -5.80
N SER A 140 -27.97 -6.12 -6.61
CA SER A 140 -27.35 -7.40 -6.95
C SER A 140 -26.05 -7.21 -7.74
N ASP A 141 -26.03 -6.30 -8.71
CA ASP A 141 -24.82 -5.98 -9.46
C ASP A 141 -23.73 -5.35 -8.56
N LEU A 142 -24.11 -4.46 -7.62
CA LEU A 142 -23.20 -3.94 -6.60
C LEU A 142 -22.60 -5.07 -5.73
N LEU A 143 -23.44 -5.97 -5.21
CA LEU A 143 -22.99 -7.10 -4.40
C LEU A 143 -22.06 -8.04 -5.18
N ARG A 144 -22.29 -8.25 -6.48
CA ARG A 144 -21.40 -9.01 -7.36
C ARG A 144 -20.05 -8.33 -7.55
N LEU A 145 -20.03 -7.00 -7.69
CA LEU A 145 -18.81 -6.22 -7.78
C LEU A 145 -18.00 -6.31 -6.49
N LEU A 146 -18.64 -6.10 -5.33
CA LEU A 146 -18.00 -6.26 -4.01
C LEU A 146 -17.49 -7.69 -3.80
N THR A 147 -18.26 -8.70 -4.23
CA THR A 147 -17.84 -10.11 -4.14
C THR A 147 -16.64 -10.40 -5.04
N LYS A 148 -16.59 -9.86 -6.26
CA LYS A 148 -15.43 -9.99 -7.16
C LYS A 148 -14.21 -9.27 -6.60
N LEU A 149 -14.38 -8.08 -6.05
CA LEU A 149 -13.31 -7.35 -5.37
C LEU A 149 -12.74 -8.17 -4.21
N ARG A 150 -13.61 -8.83 -3.44
CA ARG A 150 -13.18 -9.76 -2.38
C ARG A 150 -12.38 -10.94 -2.92
N GLN A 151 -12.86 -11.59 -3.97
CA GLN A 151 -12.14 -12.72 -4.56
C GLN A 151 -10.79 -12.28 -5.15
N LEU A 152 -10.72 -11.10 -5.76
CA LEU A 152 -9.48 -10.54 -6.28
C LEU A 152 -8.50 -10.23 -5.16
N ALA A 153 -8.95 -9.61 -4.08
CA ALA A 153 -8.13 -9.33 -2.90
C ALA A 153 -7.60 -10.60 -2.24
N VAL A 154 -8.43 -11.65 -2.14
CA VAL A 154 -8.01 -12.96 -1.61
C VAL A 154 -7.02 -13.65 -2.57
N ALA A 155 -7.23 -13.55 -3.87
CA ALA A 155 -6.29 -14.06 -4.88
C ALA A 155 -4.95 -13.33 -4.82
N GLU A 156 -4.95 -12.00 -4.67
CA GLU A 156 -3.74 -11.20 -4.53
C GLU A 156 -2.98 -11.55 -3.25
N ALA A 157 -3.66 -11.67 -2.12
CA ALA A 157 -3.06 -12.10 -0.85
C ALA A 157 -2.42 -13.49 -0.93
N THR A 158 -3.05 -14.43 -1.66
CA THR A 158 -2.48 -15.77 -1.87
C THR A 158 -1.30 -15.75 -2.83
N THR A 159 -1.30 -14.93 -3.88
CA THR A 159 -0.13 -14.73 -4.78
C THR A 159 1.03 -13.94 -4.16
N SER A 160 0.78 -13.13 -3.14
CA SER A 160 1.81 -12.47 -2.34
C SER A 160 2.59 -13.46 -1.45
N LEU A 161 1.94 -14.54 -1.03
CA LEU A 161 2.56 -15.61 -0.23
C LEU A 161 3.32 -16.63 -1.10
N SER A 162 2.88 -16.85 -2.34
CA SER A 162 3.57 -17.67 -3.33
C SER A 162 4.15 -16.78 -4.43
N GLY A 163 5.37 -16.28 -4.24
CA GLY A 163 6.05 -15.41 -5.21
C GLY A 163 5.95 -15.94 -6.65
N PHE A 164 4.96 -15.47 -7.40
CA PHE A 164 4.72 -15.87 -8.77
C PHE A 164 3.89 -14.81 -9.51
N LYS A 165 4.48 -14.26 -10.58
CA LYS A 165 3.80 -13.34 -11.51
C LYS A 165 2.76 -14.11 -12.33
N PRO A 166 1.62 -13.48 -12.61
CA PRO A 166 1.03 -13.60 -13.94
C PRO A 166 0.76 -12.22 -14.54
N ARG A 167 1.32 -11.99 -15.75
CA ARG A 167 0.84 -10.96 -16.67
C ARG A 167 -0.62 -11.28 -17.00
N LEU A 168 -1.56 -10.39 -16.66
CA LEU A 168 -2.83 -10.31 -17.39
C LEU A 168 -2.99 -8.92 -18.00
N LEU A 169 -3.07 -8.96 -19.33
CA LEU A 169 -3.30 -7.87 -20.25
C LEU A 169 -4.81 -7.58 -20.25
N PHE A 170 -5.23 -6.36 -19.87
CA PHE A 170 -6.58 -5.86 -20.15
C PHE A 170 -6.52 -4.42 -20.68
N PRO A 171 -7.44 -4.04 -21.60
CA PRO A 171 -7.34 -2.83 -22.41
C PRO A 171 -7.57 -1.54 -21.61
N ALA A 172 -6.84 -0.51 -22.00
CA ALA A 172 -6.51 0.70 -21.27
C ALA A 172 -7.61 1.78 -21.19
N SER A 173 -8.88 1.45 -20.92
CA SER A 173 -9.94 2.48 -20.99
C SER A 173 -10.97 2.54 -19.86
N THR A 174 -10.76 1.89 -18.70
CA THR A 174 -11.70 2.06 -17.56
C THR A 174 -11.02 2.03 -16.18
N TYR A 175 -9.74 2.36 -16.10
CA TYR A 175 -8.97 2.25 -14.86
C TYR A 175 -8.52 3.62 -14.36
N MET A 176 -9.43 4.34 -13.71
CA MET A 176 -9.08 5.36 -12.73
C MET A 176 -9.45 4.75 -11.38
N PHE A 177 -8.50 4.60 -10.47
CA PHE A 177 -8.62 4.00 -9.11
C PHE A 177 -8.39 2.48 -8.89
N ILE A 178 -7.78 1.75 -9.83
CA ILE A 178 -7.17 0.45 -9.46
C ILE A 178 -5.66 0.67 -9.38
N ALA A 179 -5.09 0.34 -8.23
CA ALA A 179 -3.67 0.40 -7.92
C ALA A 179 -2.85 -0.30 -9.00
N VAL A 180 -2.35 0.48 -9.97
CA VAL A 180 -1.21 0.07 -10.78
C VAL A 180 -0.07 -0.18 -9.79
N PRO A 181 0.61 -1.33 -9.82
CA PRO A 181 1.81 -1.52 -9.01
C PRO A 181 2.82 -0.47 -9.43
N LEU A 182 2.90 0.61 -8.64
CA LEU A 182 3.84 1.68 -8.90
C LEU A 182 5.24 1.09 -8.86
N PRO A 183 6.10 1.42 -9.83
CA PRO A 183 7.50 1.01 -9.79
C PRO A 183 8.07 1.49 -8.46
N ALA A 184 8.54 0.56 -7.63
CA ALA A 184 9.01 0.88 -6.29
C ALA A 184 10.34 0.19 -6.01
N ILE A 185 11.21 0.90 -5.28
CA ILE A 185 12.56 0.46 -4.95
C ILE A 185 12.74 0.43 -3.43
N SER A 186 13.44 -0.59 -2.93
CA SER A 186 13.84 -0.65 -1.53
C SER A 186 15.07 0.21 -1.27
N ILE A 187 15.24 0.66 -0.03
CA ILE A 187 16.42 1.41 0.38
C ILE A 187 17.73 0.66 0.09
N ASP A 188 17.73 -0.67 0.22
CA ASP A 188 18.91 -1.50 -0.08
C ASP A 188 19.28 -1.49 -1.57
N ARG A 189 18.28 -1.41 -2.45
CA ARG A 189 18.50 -1.27 -3.90
C ARG A 189 18.97 0.14 -4.25
N LEU A 190 18.46 1.17 -3.58
CA LEU A 190 18.97 2.54 -3.73
C LEU A 190 20.46 2.60 -3.34
N VAL A 191 20.82 2.09 -2.16
CA VAL A 191 22.22 2.10 -1.69
C VAL A 191 23.13 1.30 -2.64
N ALA A 192 22.65 0.18 -3.19
CA ALA A 192 23.41 -0.57 -4.20
C ALA A 192 23.72 0.27 -5.45
N ILE A 193 22.77 1.07 -5.93
CA ILE A 193 22.95 1.97 -7.08
C ILE A 193 23.92 3.11 -6.71
N LEU A 194 23.78 3.70 -5.53
CA LEU A 194 24.66 4.77 -5.06
C LEU A 194 26.11 4.31 -4.89
N THR A 195 26.31 3.05 -4.49
CA THR A 195 27.66 2.47 -4.27
C THR A 195 28.33 2.05 -5.59
N ASP A 196 27.56 1.85 -6.66
CA ASP A 196 28.07 1.47 -7.98
C ASP A 196 28.34 2.71 -8.84
N GLU A 197 29.57 3.24 -8.75
CA GLU A 197 29.99 4.42 -9.51
C GLU A 197 29.84 4.23 -11.04
N LYS A 198 29.96 2.99 -11.55
CA LYS A 198 29.78 2.69 -12.98
C LYS A 198 28.31 2.75 -13.39
N ALA A 199 27.39 2.36 -12.50
CA ALA A 199 25.96 2.49 -12.72
C ALA A 199 25.53 3.97 -12.75
N LEU A 200 26.09 4.80 -11.87
CA LEU A 200 25.80 6.24 -11.83
C LEU A 200 26.33 6.98 -13.06
N ALA A 201 27.47 6.56 -13.62
CA ALA A 201 28.05 7.12 -14.84
C ALA A 201 27.27 6.76 -16.11
N THR A 202 26.57 5.62 -16.12
CA THR A 202 25.81 5.12 -17.28
C THR A 202 24.36 5.57 -17.28
N LYS A 203 23.75 5.81 -16.11
CA LYS A 203 22.38 6.32 -15.99
C LYS A 203 22.31 7.41 -14.91
N PRO A 204 21.97 8.65 -15.26
CA PRO A 204 21.85 9.72 -14.26
C PRO A 204 20.69 9.42 -13.30
N LEU A 205 20.90 9.74 -12.03
CA LEU A 205 19.97 9.49 -10.94
C LEU A 205 19.66 10.81 -10.22
N ALA A 206 18.39 11.08 -9.94
CA ALA A 206 18.00 12.14 -9.01
C ALA A 206 17.02 11.62 -7.96
N ILE A 207 17.18 12.12 -6.74
CA ILE A 207 16.31 11.79 -5.61
C ILE A 207 15.50 13.05 -5.28
N LEU A 208 14.18 12.93 -5.31
CA LEU A 208 13.23 14.00 -5.05
C LEU A 208 12.46 13.68 -3.77
N ASP A 209 12.47 14.60 -2.82
CA ASP A 209 11.79 14.46 -1.54
C ASP A 209 10.52 15.33 -1.49
N VAL A 210 9.36 14.69 -1.40
CA VAL A 210 8.05 15.38 -1.36
C VAL A 210 7.50 15.53 0.06
N ARG A 211 8.25 15.12 1.09
CA ARG A 211 7.86 15.31 2.49
C ARG A 211 7.77 16.80 2.82
N PRO A 212 7.02 17.21 3.85
CA PRO A 212 7.00 18.59 4.32
C PRO A 212 8.41 19.11 4.64
N GLU A 213 8.66 20.40 4.38
CA GLU A 213 9.96 21.05 4.57
C GLU A 213 10.52 20.84 5.99
N GLU A 214 9.66 20.93 7.00
CA GLU A 214 10.02 20.65 8.41
C GLU A 214 10.65 19.27 8.61
N GLN A 215 10.19 18.26 7.87
CA GLN A 215 10.73 16.90 7.95
C GLN A 215 11.99 16.73 7.12
N PHE A 216 12.09 17.46 6.00
CA PHE A 216 13.28 17.49 5.18
C PHE A 216 14.47 18.08 5.94
N VAL A 217 14.23 19.17 6.68
CA VAL A 217 15.25 19.83 7.53
C VAL A 217 15.68 18.94 8.70
N LYS A 218 14.75 18.20 9.33
CA LYS A 218 15.07 17.22 10.40
C LYS A 218 16.02 16.10 9.93
N GLY A 219 16.01 15.79 8.64
CA GLY A 219 16.89 14.80 8.03
C GLY A 219 16.35 14.27 6.71
N HIS A 220 17.23 14.14 5.74
CA HIS A 220 16.94 13.63 4.40
C HIS A 220 18.09 12.77 3.89
N ILE A 221 17.90 12.11 2.75
CA ILE A 221 18.96 11.33 2.08
C ILE A 221 19.95 12.31 1.46
N ILE A 222 21.25 12.11 1.68
CA ILE A 222 22.30 12.98 1.14
C ILE A 222 22.19 13.05 -0.39
N GLY A 223 22.09 14.27 -0.93
CA GLY A 223 21.91 14.51 -2.38
C GLY A 223 20.46 14.51 -2.87
N ALA A 224 19.48 14.36 -1.97
CA ALA A 224 18.07 14.54 -2.31
C ALA A 224 17.68 16.03 -2.40
N GLU A 225 16.85 16.38 -3.38
CA GLU A 225 16.28 17.71 -3.54
C GLU A 225 14.84 17.76 -3.04
N HIS A 226 14.50 18.79 -2.28
CA HIS A 226 13.15 18.97 -1.76
C HIS A 226 12.26 19.72 -2.75
N TYR A 227 11.08 19.15 -3.07
CA TYR A 227 10.03 19.85 -3.79
C TYR A 227 8.64 19.47 -3.25
N PRO A 228 7.75 20.44 -3.00
CA PRO A 228 6.37 20.16 -2.63
C PRO A 228 5.65 19.29 -3.67
N ARG A 229 4.88 18.31 -3.20
CA ARG A 229 4.03 17.43 -4.03
C ARG A 229 3.23 18.20 -5.09
N ILE A 230 2.60 19.30 -4.66
CA ILE A 230 1.70 20.10 -5.51
C ILE A 230 2.42 20.67 -6.73
N LEU A 231 3.71 20.99 -6.64
CA LEU A 231 4.48 21.49 -7.76
C LEU A 231 4.84 20.37 -8.74
N LEU A 232 5.33 19.24 -8.21
CA LEU A 232 5.75 18.10 -9.04
C LEU A 232 4.58 17.41 -9.76
N SER A 233 3.37 17.46 -9.20
CA SER A 233 2.17 16.90 -9.83
C SER A 233 1.60 17.75 -10.97
N ARG A 234 2.16 18.92 -11.28
CA ARG A 234 1.71 19.75 -12.41
C ARG A 234 2.23 19.18 -13.73
N GLU A 235 1.39 19.23 -14.77
CA GLU A 235 1.70 18.66 -16.09
C GLU A 235 2.94 19.29 -16.76
N GLN A 236 3.15 20.60 -16.58
CA GLN A 236 4.21 21.37 -17.25
C GLN A 236 5.38 21.77 -16.34
N TYR A 237 5.45 21.22 -15.12
CA TYR A 237 6.51 21.59 -14.18
C TYR A 237 7.72 20.65 -14.32
N GLU A 238 8.91 21.20 -14.56
CA GLU A 238 10.17 20.45 -14.65
C GLU A 238 11.24 21.14 -13.83
N THR A 239 11.95 20.37 -13.02
CA THR A 239 13.11 20.85 -12.26
C THR A 239 14.39 20.66 -13.07
N GLU A 240 15.45 21.40 -12.72
CA GLU A 240 16.76 21.26 -13.38
C GLU A 240 17.33 19.85 -13.25
N SER A 241 17.06 19.16 -12.13
CA SER A 241 17.45 17.77 -11.94
C SER A 241 16.61 16.79 -12.74
N MET A 242 15.32 17.07 -12.99
CA MET A 242 14.52 16.28 -13.94
C MET A 242 15.05 16.40 -15.37
N LYS A 243 15.45 17.60 -15.79
CA LYS A 243 16.06 17.84 -17.11
C LYS A 243 17.42 17.15 -17.24
N ARG A 244 18.24 17.20 -16.20
CA ARG A 244 19.57 16.54 -16.16
C ARG A 244 19.46 15.01 -16.28
N VAL A 245 18.46 14.42 -15.63
CA VAL A 245 18.20 12.97 -15.66
C VAL A 245 17.58 12.56 -17.00
N GLY A 246 16.66 13.36 -17.52
CA GLY A 246 15.94 13.08 -18.76
C GLY A 246 15.19 11.74 -18.75
N ALA A 247 14.82 11.25 -19.93
CA ALA A 247 14.11 9.96 -20.09
C ALA A 247 15.00 8.73 -19.88
N GLN A 248 16.33 8.88 -19.93
CA GLN A 248 17.28 7.76 -19.83
C GLN A 248 17.72 7.45 -18.40
N GLY A 249 17.60 8.43 -17.50
CA GLY A 249 17.96 8.28 -16.10
C GLY A 249 16.83 7.69 -15.24
N THR A 250 17.01 7.73 -13.92
CA THR A 250 16.00 7.27 -12.96
C THR A 250 15.66 8.38 -11.97
N LEU A 251 14.37 8.67 -11.80
CA LEU A 251 13.87 9.60 -10.78
C LEU A 251 13.36 8.79 -9.60
N ILE A 252 13.93 9.01 -8.42
CA ILE A 252 13.50 8.35 -7.19
C ILE A 252 12.74 9.34 -6.33
N VAL A 253 11.47 9.04 -6.03
CA VAL A 253 10.61 9.92 -5.23
C VAL A 253 10.44 9.36 -3.82
N CYS A 254 10.74 10.17 -2.81
CA CYS A 254 10.66 9.84 -1.39
C CYS A 254 9.43 10.44 -0.74
N GLY A 255 8.88 9.78 0.29
CA GLY A 255 7.70 10.25 1.02
C GLY A 255 6.44 9.44 0.73
N GLN A 256 6.53 8.11 0.85
CA GLN A 256 5.44 7.18 0.57
C GLN A 256 4.12 7.58 1.26
N VAL A 257 4.19 7.98 2.54
CA VAL A 257 3.03 8.41 3.34
C VAL A 257 2.52 9.80 2.93
N TYR A 258 3.36 10.63 2.29
CA TYR A 258 3.04 12.01 1.89
C TYR A 258 2.59 12.12 0.43
N GLY A 259 2.11 11.02 -0.16
CA GLY A 259 1.56 11.02 -1.51
C GLY A 259 2.61 10.97 -2.63
N ALA A 260 3.85 10.54 -2.33
CA ALA A 260 4.89 10.31 -3.35
C ALA A 260 4.42 9.36 -4.48
N GLY A 261 3.54 8.41 -4.18
CA GLY A 261 2.99 7.51 -5.19
C GLY A 261 2.22 8.22 -6.30
N GLN A 262 1.50 9.31 -5.98
CA GLN A 262 0.79 10.11 -6.99
C GLN A 262 1.78 10.84 -7.90
N VAL A 263 2.86 11.39 -7.33
CA VAL A 263 3.93 12.06 -8.09
C VAL A 263 4.63 11.08 -9.04
N VAL A 264 4.91 9.87 -8.58
CA VAL A 264 5.49 8.81 -9.43
C VAL A 264 4.55 8.46 -10.58
N SER A 265 3.24 8.34 -10.33
CA SER A 265 2.26 8.12 -11.39
C SER A 265 2.33 9.23 -12.44
N THR A 266 2.28 10.49 -12.01
CA THR A 266 2.35 11.65 -12.92
C THR A 266 3.64 11.66 -13.74
N PHE A 267 4.78 11.30 -13.15
CA PHE A 267 6.04 11.23 -13.88
C PHE A 267 6.09 10.08 -14.88
N CYS A 268 5.54 8.92 -14.54
CA CYS A 268 5.41 7.81 -15.47
C CYS A 268 4.49 8.16 -16.65
N ASP A 269 3.38 8.86 -16.40
CA ASP A 269 2.46 9.33 -17.46
C ASP A 269 3.15 10.33 -18.40
N ARG A 270 4.11 11.10 -17.88
CA ARG A 270 4.96 12.02 -18.65
C ARG A 270 6.13 11.34 -19.37
N GLY A 271 6.29 10.03 -19.23
CA GLY A 271 7.35 9.26 -19.89
C GLY A 271 8.69 9.23 -19.16
N TYR A 272 8.77 9.69 -17.90
CA TYR A 272 9.96 9.52 -17.07
C TYR A 272 10.01 8.14 -16.43
N ASN A 273 11.23 7.61 -16.27
CA ASN A 273 11.48 6.42 -15.47
C ASN A 273 11.53 6.79 -13.97
N ALA A 274 10.34 7.01 -13.40
CA ALA A 274 10.17 7.35 -11.99
C ALA A 274 9.88 6.11 -11.14
N VAL A 275 10.40 6.10 -9.91
CA VAL A 275 10.30 4.98 -8.97
C VAL A 275 10.05 5.51 -7.56
N LEU A 276 9.12 4.88 -6.84
CA LEU A 276 8.81 5.20 -5.45
C LEU A 276 9.83 4.57 -4.50
N LEU A 277 10.46 5.36 -3.63
CA LEU A 277 11.29 4.82 -2.55
C LEU A 277 10.41 4.32 -1.41
N ARG A 278 10.56 3.03 -1.07
CA ARG A 278 9.77 2.39 0.00
C ARG A 278 10.32 2.70 1.39
N GLY A 279 9.40 2.93 2.30
CA GLY A 279 9.67 3.18 3.70
C GLY A 279 9.80 4.66 4.04
N ASP A 280 10.37 4.89 5.21
CA ASP A 280 10.26 6.09 6.01
C ASP A 280 11.61 6.36 6.69
N LEU A 281 11.82 7.60 7.12
CA LEU A 281 13.13 8.07 7.56
C LEU A 281 13.68 7.24 8.74
N ASP A 282 12.82 6.87 9.68
CA ASP A 282 13.20 6.09 10.86
C ASP A 282 13.61 4.66 10.49
N SER A 283 12.86 4.03 9.58
CA SER A 283 13.19 2.73 8.98
C SER A 283 14.56 2.76 8.28
N TRP A 284 14.84 3.83 7.52
CA TRP A 284 16.13 3.99 6.84
C TRP A 284 17.26 4.26 7.83
N ARG A 285 17.03 5.06 8.87
CA ARG A 285 18.02 5.34 9.93
C ARG A 285 18.39 4.07 10.70
N HIS A 286 17.44 3.19 10.96
CA HIS A 286 17.71 1.91 11.63
C HIS A 286 18.55 0.97 10.75
N LYS A 287 18.28 0.94 9.43
CA LYS A 287 19.02 0.09 8.49
C LYS A 287 20.40 0.64 8.10
N TYR A 288 20.50 1.95 7.96
CA TYR A 288 21.71 2.66 7.54
C TYR A 288 22.00 3.83 8.49
N PRO A 289 22.51 3.55 9.71
CA PRO A 289 22.74 4.58 10.72
C PRO A 289 23.85 5.56 10.37
N GLU A 290 24.80 5.19 9.50
CA GLU A 290 25.90 6.06 9.09
C GLU A 290 25.99 6.20 7.58
N GLY A 291 26.26 7.43 7.11
CA GLY A 291 26.67 7.72 5.74
C GLY A 291 25.56 7.91 4.70
N LEU A 292 24.29 7.57 5.01
CA LEU A 292 23.15 7.70 4.07
C LEU A 292 22.31 8.96 4.29
N LEU A 293 22.08 9.32 5.55
CA LEU A 293 21.17 10.40 5.96
C LEU A 293 21.95 11.61 6.50
N THR A 294 21.45 12.81 6.21
CA THR A 294 21.96 14.05 6.77
C THR A 294 21.71 14.08 8.28
N ARG A 295 22.70 14.51 9.08
CA ARG A 295 22.54 14.77 10.52
C ARG A 295 21.93 16.16 10.72
N ALA A 296 21.20 16.37 11.82
CA ALA A 296 20.53 17.63 12.12
C ALA A 296 21.49 18.84 12.30
N SER A 297 22.79 18.59 12.43
CA SER A 297 23.84 19.61 12.45
C SER A 297 24.33 19.88 11.03
N GLY A 298 24.14 21.10 10.53
CA GLY A 298 24.39 21.55 9.16
C GLY A 298 25.85 21.54 8.66
N GLU A 299 26.59 20.45 8.87
CA GLU A 299 27.84 20.20 8.17
C GLU A 299 27.58 19.51 6.81
N PRO A 300 28.33 19.87 5.75
CA PRO A 300 28.25 19.22 4.46
C PRO A 300 28.88 17.82 4.56
N ILE A 301 28.06 16.83 4.91
CA ILE A 301 28.48 15.44 5.04
C ILE A 301 28.55 14.84 3.64
N LYS A 302 29.77 14.46 3.22
CA LYS A 302 30.01 13.72 1.97
C LYS A 302 29.49 12.29 2.13
N LEU A 303 28.86 11.76 1.08
CA LEU A 303 28.35 10.39 1.05
C LEU A 303 29.50 9.39 1.27
N GLU A 304 29.53 8.70 2.42
CA GLU A 304 30.59 7.74 2.77
C GLU A 304 30.34 6.36 2.16
N LEU A 305 30.65 6.23 0.87
CA LEU A 305 30.41 5.04 0.04
C LEU A 305 30.98 3.73 0.63
N SER A 306 32.16 3.78 1.27
CA SER A 306 32.81 2.61 1.86
C SER A 306 32.05 2.04 3.07
N LYS A 307 31.50 2.90 3.92
CA LYS A 307 30.66 2.49 5.07
C LYS A 307 29.30 1.99 4.61
N LEU A 308 28.72 2.60 3.59
CA LEU A 308 27.47 2.16 2.97
C LEU A 308 27.60 0.76 2.35
N ALA A 309 28.69 0.49 1.63
CA ALA A 309 28.97 -0.82 1.06
C ALA A 309 29.08 -1.91 2.13
N ALA A 310 29.77 -1.61 3.24
CA ALA A 310 29.90 -2.53 4.38
C ALA A 310 28.55 -2.82 5.03
N GLN A 311 27.74 -1.79 5.31
CA GLN A 311 26.39 -1.94 5.88
C GLN A 311 25.45 -2.70 4.93
N LEU A 312 25.52 -2.44 3.62
CA LEU A 312 24.72 -3.15 2.62
C LEU A 312 25.06 -4.64 2.57
N SER A 313 26.34 -5.00 2.72
CA SER A 313 26.77 -6.40 2.76
C SER A 313 26.17 -7.15 3.96
N ILE A 314 26.04 -6.49 5.11
CA ILE A 314 25.42 -7.03 6.34
C ILE A 314 23.90 -7.12 6.14
N ASN A 315 23.28 -6.08 5.60
CA ASN A 315 21.84 -5.99 5.35
C ASN A 315 21.34 -6.92 4.23
N ARG A 316 22.22 -7.49 3.41
CA ARG A 316 21.88 -8.54 2.44
C ARG A 316 21.92 -9.96 3.00
N LYS A 317 22.60 -10.19 4.13
CA LYS A 317 22.69 -11.53 4.71
C LYS A 317 21.33 -12.00 5.25
N PRO A 318 20.96 -13.29 5.07
CA PRO A 318 19.74 -13.84 5.65
C PRO A 318 19.77 -13.74 7.18
N VAL A 319 18.59 -13.60 7.80
CA VAL A 319 18.44 -13.31 9.25
C VAL A 319 19.22 -14.28 10.15
N PHE A 320 19.30 -15.55 9.76
CA PHE A 320 20.06 -16.60 10.46
C PHE A 320 21.56 -16.32 10.58
N GLU A 321 22.18 -15.70 9.57
CA GLU A 321 23.60 -15.35 9.60
C GLU A 321 23.87 -14.06 10.38
N ARG A 322 22.87 -13.17 10.52
CA ARG A 322 23.02 -11.94 11.32
C ARG A 322 23.08 -12.24 12.82
N SER A 323 22.35 -13.25 13.29
CA SER A 323 22.40 -13.71 14.68
C SER A 323 23.71 -14.41 15.05
N GLY A 324 24.32 -15.14 14.11
CA GLY A 324 25.59 -15.84 14.35
C GLY A 324 26.77 -14.90 14.62
N PHE A 325 26.76 -13.69 14.02
CA PHE A 325 27.83 -12.72 14.22
C PHE A 325 27.78 -12.05 15.61
N LEU A 326 26.59 -11.83 16.17
CA LEU A 326 26.43 -11.30 17.53
C LEU A 326 26.73 -12.33 18.63
N GLN A 327 26.63 -13.63 18.34
CA GLN A 327 27.04 -14.70 19.26
C GLN A 327 28.52 -15.09 19.17
N ALA A 328 29.17 -14.85 18.02
CA ALA A 328 30.57 -15.21 17.82
C ALA A 328 31.55 -14.32 18.61
N THR A 329 31.19 -13.07 18.91
CA THR A 329 32.07 -12.15 19.66
C THR A 329 31.97 -12.28 21.18
N THR A 330 31.00 -13.02 21.71
CA THR A 330 30.84 -13.22 23.17
C THR A 330 31.11 -14.64 23.64
N SER A 331 31.08 -15.64 22.75
CA SER A 331 31.28 -17.05 23.14
C SER A 331 32.71 -17.56 23.00
N SER A 332 33.59 -16.85 22.27
CA SER A 332 34.97 -17.31 22.02
C SER A 332 35.98 -16.89 23.10
N MET A 333 35.69 -15.89 23.96
CA MET A 333 36.61 -15.46 25.02
C MET A 333 36.43 -16.19 26.36
N ASN A 334 35.32 -16.92 26.57
CA ASN A 334 35.03 -17.54 27.86
C ASN A 334 35.28 -19.06 27.90
N ARG A 335 35.83 -19.64 26.83
CA ARG A 335 36.17 -21.08 26.78
C ARG A 335 37.64 -21.36 27.11
N SER A 336 38.51 -20.37 27.04
CA SER A 336 39.93 -20.50 27.41
C SER A 336 40.19 -20.28 28.90
N SER A 337 39.37 -19.48 29.61
CA SER A 337 39.51 -19.27 31.06
C SER A 337 38.99 -20.44 31.89
N VAL A 338 37.90 -21.09 31.45
CA VAL A 338 37.23 -22.16 32.21
C VAL A 338 38.00 -23.48 32.20
N HIS A 339 38.82 -23.73 31.16
CA HIS A 339 39.59 -24.97 31.06
C HIS A 339 40.90 -24.96 31.89
N GLU A 340 41.39 -23.78 32.27
CA GLU A 340 42.58 -23.61 33.12
C GLU A 340 42.21 -23.72 34.62
N GLU A 341 41.06 -23.15 35.04
CA GLU A 341 40.58 -23.24 36.45
C GLU A 341 40.14 -24.66 36.86
N MET A 342 39.54 -25.44 35.95
CA MET A 342 39.13 -26.81 36.27
C MET A 342 40.31 -27.79 36.44
N ARG A 343 41.50 -27.47 35.94
CA ARG A 343 42.71 -28.30 36.17
C ARG A 343 43.40 -28.02 37.49
N GLN A 344 43.30 -26.81 38.04
CA GLN A 344 43.92 -26.47 39.33
C GLN A 344 43.06 -26.87 40.55
N GLY A 345 41.73 -26.90 40.42
CA GLY A 345 40.83 -27.28 41.52
C GLY A 345 40.79 -28.78 41.88
N SER A 346 41.26 -29.66 40.99
CA SER A 346 41.18 -31.11 41.20
C SER A 346 42.38 -31.72 41.95
N GLN A 347 43.49 -31.00 42.14
CA GLN A 347 44.67 -31.54 42.84
C GLN A 347 44.69 -31.24 44.35
N THR A 348 43.94 -30.26 44.83
CA THR A 348 44.02 -29.79 46.22
C THR A 348 43.06 -30.49 47.20
N ASN A 349 42.12 -31.32 46.74
CA ASN A 349 41.07 -31.87 47.61
C ASN A 349 41.14 -33.40 47.85
N LYS A 350 42.35 -34.00 47.83
CA LYS A 350 42.58 -35.42 48.21
C LYS A 350 43.20 -35.62 49.60
N ARG A 351 43.23 -34.60 50.46
CA ARG A 351 43.77 -34.72 51.83
C ARG A 351 42.91 -33.99 52.85
N ARG A 352 41.81 -34.61 53.29
CA ARG A 352 41.45 -34.57 54.72
C ARG A 352 40.45 -35.66 55.07
N ALA A 353 40.98 -36.61 55.82
CA ALA A 353 40.35 -37.77 56.43
C ALA A 353 39.62 -37.38 57.73
N TRP A 354 38.53 -38.11 58.01
CA TRP A 354 38.02 -38.57 59.31
C TRP A 354 38.18 -37.66 60.55
N ARG A 355 37.04 -37.26 61.13
CA ARG A 355 36.61 -37.70 62.47
C ARG A 355 35.12 -37.45 62.67
#